data_AF-A0A9D6UTX4-F1
#
_entry.id   AF-A0A9D6UTX4-F1
#
_cell.length_a   1.000
_cell.length_b   1.000
_cell.length_c   1.000
_cell.angle_alpha   90.00
_cell.angle_beta   90.00
_cell.angle_gamma   90.00
#
_symmetry.space_group_name_H-M   'P 1'
#
loop_
_entity.id
_entity.type
_entity.pdbx_description
1 polymer ?
#
loop_
_entity_poly.entity_id
_entity_poly.type
_entity_poly.pdbx_seq_one_letter_code
_entity_poly.pdbx_strand_id
1 'polypeptide(L)'
;MLGRALMTTLAAAAILLAASPKVADAQAKVKAGKFEEALAVLDPLYKANAKDAEVNRALAEAHLKYGDSFMFNGSLPPRMKYGPALKQYREVLRYDAKNKDAREKIETIESIYKQMGKPIPQ
;
A
#
# COMPACT_ATOMS: atom_id res chain seq x y z
N MET A 1 -43.25 3.60 38.07
CA MET A 1 -41.85 3.97 37.75
C MET A 1 -41.20 2.79 37.05
N LEU A 2 -41.14 2.80 35.72
CA LEU A 2 -40.47 1.76 34.93
C LEU A 2 -39.55 2.50 33.95
N GLY A 3 -38.28 2.55 34.30
CA GLY A 3 -37.26 3.26 33.55
C GLY A 3 -36.03 2.38 33.36
N ARG A 4 -35.54 2.40 32.11
CA ARG A 4 -34.21 1.96 31.64
C ARG A 4 -34.02 0.47 31.40
N ALA A 5 -34.14 0.10 30.12
CA ALA A 5 -33.22 -0.85 29.50
C ALA A 5 -32.58 -0.13 28.29
N LEU A 6 -31.30 0.21 28.44
CA LEU A 6 -30.43 0.59 27.33
C LEU A 6 -30.32 -0.60 26.38
N MET A 7 -30.74 -0.44 25.13
CA MET A 7 -30.27 -1.28 24.03
C MET A 7 -29.56 -0.37 23.02
N THR A 8 -28.27 -0.15 23.25
CA THR A 8 -27.34 0.27 22.20
C THR A 8 -26.89 -0.98 21.46
N THR A 9 -27.69 -1.45 20.50
CA THR A 9 -27.19 -2.34 19.47
C THR A 9 -26.40 -1.50 18.47
N LEU A 10 -25.08 -1.59 18.58
CA LEU A 10 -24.13 -1.14 17.59
C LEU A 10 -24.39 -1.95 16.31
N ALA A 11 -25.28 -1.46 15.45
CA ALA A 11 -25.46 -2.03 14.12
C ALA A 11 -24.15 -1.79 13.35
N ALA A 12 -23.36 -2.84 13.21
CA ALA A 12 -22.23 -2.89 12.31
C ALA A 12 -22.72 -2.56 10.90
N ALA A 13 -22.51 -1.31 10.49
CA ALA A 13 -22.79 -0.87 9.13
C ALA A 13 -21.74 -1.51 8.23
N ALA A 14 -22.05 -2.69 7.70
CA ALA A 14 -21.43 -3.21 6.49
C ALA A 14 -21.89 -2.35 5.31
N ILE A 15 -21.36 -1.12 5.24
CA ILE A 15 -21.44 -0.30 4.04
C ILE A 15 -20.49 -0.97 3.05
N LEU A 16 -21.04 -1.54 1.96
CA LEU A 16 -20.25 -1.68 0.75
C LEU A 16 -19.71 -0.29 0.43
N LEU A 17 -18.43 -0.05 0.73
CA LEU A 17 -17.75 1.19 0.41
C LEU A 17 -17.79 1.32 -1.12
N ALA A 18 -18.71 2.12 -1.63
CA ALA A 18 -18.47 2.81 -2.88
C ALA A 18 -17.17 3.58 -2.65
N ALA A 19 -16.09 3.10 -3.26
CA ALA A 19 -14.79 3.71 -3.11
C ALA A 19 -14.92 5.20 -3.41
N SER A 20 -14.32 6.05 -2.58
CA SER A 20 -14.40 7.49 -2.82
C SER A 20 -13.95 7.77 -4.27
N PRO A 21 -14.58 8.70 -5.01
CA PRO A 21 -14.26 8.91 -6.42
C PRO A 21 -12.77 9.17 -6.68
N LYS A 22 -12.08 9.77 -5.71
CA LYS A 22 -10.63 10.01 -5.76
C LYS A 22 -9.80 8.74 -5.53
N VAL A 23 -10.21 7.84 -4.62
CA VAL A 23 -9.56 6.54 -4.46
C VAL A 23 -9.78 5.68 -5.72
N ALA A 24 -10.98 5.71 -6.29
CA ALA A 24 -11.26 5.02 -7.55
C ALA A 24 -10.40 5.55 -8.71
N ASP A 25 -10.24 6.86 -8.82
CA ASP A 25 -9.34 7.50 -9.79
C ASP A 25 -7.86 7.09 -9.58
N ALA A 26 -7.39 7.08 -8.34
CA ALA A 26 -6.05 6.61 -8.02
C ALA A 26 -5.86 5.13 -8.39
N GLN A 27 -6.83 4.26 -8.10
CA GLN A 27 -6.78 2.85 -8.49
C GLN A 27 -6.76 2.66 -10.01
N ALA A 28 -7.49 3.49 -10.76
CA ALA A 28 -7.42 3.48 -12.23
C ALA A 28 -6.02 3.86 -12.73
N LYS A 29 -5.37 4.85 -12.10
CA LYS A 29 -3.98 5.24 -12.40
C LYS A 29 -2.98 4.11 -12.08
N VAL A 30 -3.14 3.41 -10.96
CA VAL A 30 -2.32 2.22 -10.62
C VAL A 30 -2.45 1.15 -11.71
N LYS A 31 -3.68 0.85 -12.16
CA LYS A 31 -3.93 -0.12 -13.24
C LYS A 31 -3.29 0.30 -14.57
N ALA A 32 -3.20 1.61 -14.82
CA ALA A 32 -2.54 2.18 -15.98
C ALA A 32 -1.01 2.30 -15.84
N GLY A 33 -0.42 1.86 -14.72
CA GLY A 33 1.02 2.00 -14.46
C GLY A 33 1.48 3.41 -14.11
N LYS A 34 0.55 4.33 -13.83
CA LYS A 34 0.80 5.73 -13.46
C LYS A 34 0.90 5.87 -11.94
N PHE A 35 1.89 5.21 -11.35
CA PHE A 35 1.97 5.06 -9.90
C PHE A 35 2.18 6.39 -9.16
N GLU A 36 3.04 7.26 -9.67
CA GLU A 36 3.33 8.56 -9.08
C GLU A 36 2.10 9.47 -9.11
N GLU A 37 1.34 9.45 -10.21
CA GLU A 37 0.07 10.17 -10.30
C GLU A 37 -0.97 9.62 -9.30
N ALA A 38 -1.03 8.30 -9.13
CA ALA A 38 -1.92 7.68 -8.14
C ALA A 38 -1.56 8.10 -6.71
N LEU A 39 -0.28 8.06 -6.36
CA LEU A 39 0.21 8.50 -5.06
C LEU A 39 -0.04 10.00 -4.82
N ALA A 40 0.14 10.84 -5.85
CA ALA A 40 -0.17 12.27 -5.76
C ALA A 40 -1.66 12.55 -5.46
N VAL A 41 -2.56 11.65 -5.86
CA VAL A 41 -3.99 11.73 -5.52
C VAL A 41 -4.24 11.25 -4.08
N LEU A 42 -3.57 10.18 -3.64
CA LEU A 42 -3.81 9.55 -2.34
C LEU A 42 -3.16 10.29 -1.16
N ASP A 43 -1.96 10.84 -1.34
CA ASP A 43 -1.20 11.57 -0.32
C ASP A 43 -2.01 12.68 0.37
N PRO A 44 -2.69 13.60 -0.34
CA PRO A 44 -3.50 14.62 0.31
C PRO A 44 -4.72 14.04 1.05
N LEU A 45 -5.28 12.91 0.59
CA LEU A 45 -6.36 12.22 1.30
C LEU A 45 -5.86 11.63 2.62
N TYR A 46 -4.68 11.02 2.61
CA TYR A 46 -4.05 10.50 3.81
C TYR A 46 -3.69 11.62 4.79
N LYS A 47 -3.19 12.76 4.30
CA LYS A 47 -2.94 13.95 5.14
C LYS A 47 -4.22 14.49 5.77
N ALA A 48 -5.34 14.44 5.06
CA ALA A 48 -6.64 14.87 5.59
C ALA A 48 -7.18 13.90 6.65
N ASN A 49 -6.97 12.59 6.46
CA ASN A 49 -7.35 11.57 7.43
C ASN A 49 -6.44 10.33 7.37
N ALA A 50 -5.40 10.30 8.22
CA ALA A 50 -4.43 9.20 8.24
C ALA A 50 -5.01 7.88 8.75
N LYS A 51 -6.20 7.89 9.38
CA LYS A 51 -6.88 6.69 9.88
C LYS A 51 -7.91 6.15 8.89
N ASP A 52 -8.05 6.76 7.72
CA ASP A 52 -8.94 6.28 6.68
C ASP A 52 -8.44 4.93 6.16
N ALA A 53 -9.18 3.87 6.47
CA ALA A 53 -8.83 2.51 6.09
C ALA A 53 -8.84 2.30 4.57
N GLU A 54 -9.70 3.02 3.85
CA GLU A 54 -9.80 2.93 2.39
C GLU A 54 -8.57 3.55 1.73
N VAL A 55 -8.17 4.74 2.18
CA VAL A 55 -6.98 5.44 1.68
C VAL A 55 -5.71 4.67 2.02
N ASN A 56 -5.58 4.16 3.26
CA ASN A 56 -4.44 3.34 3.67
C ASN A 56 -4.32 2.07 2.81
N ARG A 57 -5.44 1.39 2.54
CA ARG A 57 -5.46 0.22 1.65
C ARG A 57 -5.05 0.59 0.23
N ALA A 58 -5.54 1.71 -0.30
CA ALA A 58 -5.19 2.17 -1.65
C ALA A 58 -3.72 2.58 -1.77
N LEU A 59 -3.14 3.23 -0.74
CA LEU A 59 -1.71 3.55 -0.69
C LEU A 59 -0.84 2.29 -0.63
N ALA A 60 -1.21 1.33 0.22
CA ALA A 60 -0.55 0.03 0.29
C ALA A 60 -0.57 -0.68 -1.07
N GLU A 61 -1.72 -0.72 -1.74
CA GLU A 61 -1.87 -1.32 -3.07
C GLU A 61 -1.02 -0.60 -4.13
N ALA A 62 -1.05 0.74 -4.15
CA ALA A 62 -0.29 1.56 -5.10
C ALA A 62 1.22 1.34 -4.95
N HIS A 63 1.74 1.39 -3.72
CA HIS A 63 3.16 1.12 -3.45
C HIS A 63 3.56 -0.31 -3.79
N LEU A 64 2.71 -1.30 -3.48
CA LEU A 64 2.99 -2.70 -3.80
C LEU A 64 3.14 -2.89 -5.31
N LYS A 65 2.19 -2.36 -6.09
CA LYS A 65 2.24 -2.44 -7.56
C LYS A 65 3.38 -1.63 -8.17
N TYR A 66 3.73 -0.50 -7.57
CA TYR A 66 4.87 0.27 -8.01
C TYR A 66 6.18 -0.50 -7.77
N GLY A 67 6.33 -1.14 -6.61
CA GLY A 67 7.45 -2.03 -6.32
C GLY A 67 7.53 -3.22 -7.29
N ASP A 68 6.38 -3.86 -7.56
CA ASP A 68 6.27 -4.96 -8.53
C ASP A 68 6.75 -4.51 -9.93
N SER A 69 6.42 -3.28 -10.33
CA SER A 69 6.84 -2.70 -11.62
C SER A 69 8.35 -2.56 -11.76
N PHE A 70 9.10 -2.43 -10.66
CA PHE A 70 10.56 -2.47 -10.70
C PHE A 70 11.07 -3.91 -10.61
N MET A 71 10.58 -4.69 -9.64
CA MET A 71 11.07 -6.04 -9.35
C MET A 71 10.93 -6.98 -10.55
N PHE A 72 9.81 -6.92 -11.25
CA PHE A 72 9.46 -7.85 -12.33
C PHE A 72 9.71 -7.29 -13.74
N ASN A 73 10.23 -6.08 -13.87
CA ASN A 73 10.54 -5.52 -15.18
C ASN A 73 11.75 -6.20 -15.81
N GLY A 74 11.53 -7.15 -16.71
CA GLY A 74 12.57 -7.93 -17.40
C GLY A 74 13.68 -7.09 -18.04
N SER A 75 13.37 -5.87 -18.47
CA SER A 75 14.30 -4.97 -19.17
C SER A 75 15.28 -4.24 -18.24
N LEU A 76 15.05 -4.22 -16.92
CA LEU A 76 15.94 -3.56 -15.98
C LEU A 76 17.03 -4.51 -15.46
N PRO A 77 18.29 -4.06 -15.36
CA PRO A 77 19.33 -4.83 -14.67
C PRO A 77 19.04 -4.89 -13.16
N PRO A 78 19.49 -5.93 -12.42
CA PRO A 78 19.23 -6.10 -10.99
C PRO A 78 19.45 -4.85 -10.11
N ARG A 79 20.50 -4.06 -10.41
CA ARG A 79 20.83 -2.83 -9.67
C ARG A 79 19.75 -1.75 -9.76
N MET A 80 18.98 -1.73 -10.84
CA MET A 80 17.89 -0.79 -11.07
C MET A 80 16.53 -1.34 -10.61
N LYS A 81 16.44 -2.64 -10.35
CA LYS A 81 15.22 -3.32 -9.89
C LYS A 81 15.05 -3.21 -8.38
N TYR A 82 16.03 -3.71 -7.65
CA TYR A 82 15.82 -4.11 -6.26
C TYR A 82 15.81 -2.95 -5.27
N GLY A 83 16.66 -1.94 -5.46
CA GLY A 83 16.69 -0.77 -4.59
C GLY A 83 15.36 -0.01 -4.61
N PRO A 84 14.86 0.43 -5.78
CA PRO A 84 13.56 1.08 -5.90
C PRO A 84 12.41 0.20 -5.41
N ALA A 85 12.38 -1.09 -5.76
CA ALA A 85 11.34 -2.01 -5.30
C ALA A 85 11.30 -2.13 -3.77
N LEU A 86 12.47 -2.28 -3.13
CA LEU A 86 12.59 -2.39 -1.67
C LEU A 86 12.02 -1.16 -0.96
N LYS A 87 12.32 0.04 -1.47
CA LYS A 87 11.75 1.29 -0.95
C LYS A 87 10.22 1.25 -1.00
N GLN A 88 9.64 0.86 -2.13
CA GLN A 88 8.19 0.82 -2.27
C GLN A 88 7.53 -0.21 -1.34
N TYR A 89 8.08 -1.41 -1.22
CA TYR A 89 7.53 -2.42 -0.32
C TYR A 89 7.60 -2.01 1.17
N ARG A 90 8.64 -1.27 1.57
CA ARG A 90 8.69 -0.70 2.92
C ARG A 90 7.59 0.32 3.17
N GLU A 91 7.27 1.15 2.17
CA GLU A 91 6.12 2.07 2.25
C GLU A 91 4.79 1.31 2.37
N VAL A 92 4.62 0.15 1.73
CA VAL A 92 3.43 -0.71 1.92
C VAL A 92 3.22 -1.02 3.41
N LEU A 93 4.27 -1.38 4.14
CA LEU A 93 4.18 -1.73 5.56
C LEU A 93 3.85 -0.56 6.49
N ARG A 94 3.98 0.69 6.00
CA ARG A 94 3.54 1.88 6.76
C ARG A 94 2.02 2.03 6.77
N TYR A 95 1.37 1.65 5.68
CA TYR A 95 -0.08 1.77 5.50
C TYR A 95 -0.82 0.47 5.80
N ASP A 96 -0.19 -0.67 5.51
CA ASP A 96 -0.64 -2.01 5.85
C ASP A 96 0.50 -2.80 6.50
N ALA A 97 0.65 -2.60 7.81
CA ALA A 97 1.65 -3.30 8.59
C ALA A 97 1.47 -4.82 8.58
N LYS A 98 0.34 -5.40 8.13
CA LYS A 98 0.11 -6.86 8.09
C LYS A 98 0.24 -7.44 6.68
N ASN A 99 0.66 -6.63 5.71
CA ASN A 99 0.86 -7.08 4.35
C ASN A 99 1.93 -8.18 4.30
N LYS A 100 1.52 -9.40 3.93
CA LYS A 100 2.43 -10.55 3.83
C LYS A 100 3.26 -10.48 2.55
N ASP A 101 2.62 -10.11 1.45
CA ASP A 101 3.24 -10.03 0.13
C ASP A 101 4.43 -9.04 0.11
N ALA A 102 4.25 -7.85 0.69
CA ALA A 102 5.33 -6.87 0.84
C ALA A 102 6.48 -7.40 1.71
N ARG A 103 6.19 -8.10 2.83
CA ARG A 103 7.24 -8.69 3.68
C ARG A 103 8.07 -9.72 2.93
N GLU A 104 7.41 -10.66 2.26
CA GLU A 104 8.08 -11.72 1.50
C GLU A 104 8.96 -11.15 0.39
N LYS A 105 8.50 -10.09 -0.30
CA LYS A 105 9.29 -9.39 -1.31
C LYS A 105 10.46 -8.61 -0.73
N ILE A 106 10.30 -7.96 0.43
CA ILE A 106 11.40 -7.33 1.18
C ILE A 106 12.46 -8.36 1.52
N GLU A 107 12.07 -9.48 2.15
CA GLU A 107 12.97 -10.55 2.56
C GLU A 107 13.72 -11.15 1.36
N THR A 108 13.01 -11.34 0.24
CA THR A 108 13.61 -11.80 -1.03
C THR A 108 14.70 -10.83 -1.51
N ILE A 109 14.39 -9.54 -1.58
CA ILE A 109 15.37 -8.53 -2.03
C ILE A 109 16.55 -8.44 -1.08
N GLU A 110 16.32 -8.42 0.23
CA GLU A 110 17.37 -8.35 1.23
C GLU A 110 18.30 -9.58 1.18
N SER A 111 17.74 -10.77 0.93
CA SER A 111 18.50 -11.99 0.69
C SER A 111 19.40 -11.87 -0.54
N ILE A 112 18.90 -11.29 -1.64
CA ILE A 112 19.71 -11.06 -2.85
C ILE A 112 20.88 -10.12 -2.56
N TYR A 113 20.66 -9.02 -1.84
CA TYR A 113 21.76 -8.12 -1.45
C TYR A 113 22.82 -8.83 -0.59
N LYS A 114 22.39 -9.65 0.37
CA LYS A 114 23.29 -10.46 1.20
C LYS A 114 24.11 -11.44 0.36
N GLN A 115 23.47 -12.18 -0.56
CA GLN A 115 24.15 -13.12 -1.47
C GLN A 115 25.15 -12.43 -2.40
N MET A 116 24.87 -11.18 -2.80
CA MET A 116 25.77 -10.36 -3.59
C MET A 116 26.93 -9.74 -2.77
N GLY A 117 26.98 -9.97 -1.45
CA GLY A 117 27.96 -9.32 -0.56
C GLY A 117 27.81 -7.80 -0.51
N LYS A 118 26.60 -7.27 -0.72
CA LYS A 118 26.30 -5.84 -0.75
C LYS A 118 25.48 -5.41 0.46
N PRO A 119 25.65 -4.16 0.93
CA PRO A 119 24.79 -3.62 1.97
C PRO A 119 23.36 -3.49 1.46
N ILE A 120 22.39 -3.73 2.35
CA ILE A 120 20.97 -3.51 2.09
C ILE A 120 20.72 -2.00 2.09
N PRO A 121 20.22 -1.43 0.97
CA PRO A 121 19.85 -0.01 0.93
C PRO A 121 18.80 0.32 2.00
N GLN A 122 18.90 1.50 2.59
CA GLN A 122 17.93 2.01 3.57
C GLN A 122 16.83 2.81 2.85
#